data_AF-A0A523XGT9-F1
#
_entry.id   AF-A0A523XGT9-F1
#
_cell.length_a   1.000
_cell.length_b   1.000
_cell.length_c   1.000
_cell.angle_alpha   90.00
_cell.angle_beta   90.00
_cell.angle_gamma   90.00
#
_symmetry.space_group_name_H-M   'P 1'
#
loop_
_entity.id
_entity.type
_entity.pdbx_description
1 polymer ?
#
loop_
_entity_poly.entity_id
_entity_poly.type
_entity_poly.pdbx_seq_one_letter_code
_entity_poly.pdbx_strand_id
1 'polypeptide(L)' 'MIWLLLESLIPFSKKINTIIIAEGVETKDEFEVLKEMGIEYGQGFFFGKPSDL' A
#
# COMPACT_ATOMS: atom_id res chain seq x y z
N MET A 1 -10.25 11.88 -4.33
CA MET A 1 -9.36 11.84 -5.51
C MET A 1 -8.31 10.73 -5.40
N ILE A 2 -7.55 10.64 -4.30
CA ILE A 2 -6.54 9.57 -4.13
C ILE A 2 -7.17 8.15 -4.06
N TRP A 3 -8.31 8.01 -3.36
CA TRP A 3 -9.01 6.72 -3.22
C TRP A 3 -9.50 6.16 -4.56
N LEU A 4 -10.02 7.03 -5.43
CA LEU A 4 -10.50 6.65 -6.77
C LEU A 4 -9.36 6.12 -7.65
N LEU A 5 -8.15 6.64 -7.45
CA LEU A 5 -6.96 6.16 -8.16
C LEU A 5 -6.59 4.75 -7.70
N LEU A 6 -6.59 4.49 -6.39
CA LEU A 6 -6.34 3.16 -5.85
C LEU A 6 -7.37 2.14 -6.32
N GLU A 7 -8.66 2.49 -6.31
CA GLU A 7 -9.74 1.64 -6.83
C GLU A 7 -9.53 1.27 -8.31
N SER A 8 -8.89 2.15 -9.09
CA SER A 8 -8.56 1.90 -10.51
C SER A 8 -7.26 1.10 -10.67
N LEU A 9 -6.26 1.34 -9.82
CA LEU A 9 -4.94 0.71 -9.91
C LEU A 9 -4.95 -0.74 -9.44
N ILE A 10 -5.71 -1.09 -8.40
CA ILE A 10 -5.78 -2.46 -7.85
C ILE A 10 -6.25 -3.50 -8.88
N PRO A 11 -7.35 -3.30 -9.64
CA PRO A 11 -7.72 -4.23 -10.70
C PRO A 11 -6.75 -4.14 -11.90
N PHE A 12 -6.13 -2.99 -12.15
CA PHE A 12 -5.17 -2.82 -13.22
C PHE A 12 -3.88 -3.63 -12.97
N SER A 13 -3.32 -3.56 -11.76
CA SER A 13 -2.11 -4.30 -11.38
C SER A 13 -2.31 -5.81 -11.54
N LYS A 14 -3.47 -6.33 -11.13
CA LYS A 14 -3.86 -7.73 -11.34
C LYS A 14 -3.87 -8.12 -12.82
N LYS A 15 -4.35 -7.24 -13.71
CA LYS A 15 -4.40 -7.51 -15.17
C LYS A 15 -3.02 -7.59 -15.81
N ILE A 16 -2.07 -6.78 -15.33
CA ILE A 16 -0.69 -6.77 -15.85
C ILE A 16 0.27 -7.64 -15.04
N ASN A 17 -0.26 -8.42 -14.09
CA ASN A 17 0.50 -9.29 -13.19
C ASN A 17 1.61 -8.54 -12.43
N THR A 18 1.26 -7.39 -11.86
CA THR A 18 2.15 -6.60 -11.00
C THR A 18 1.57 -6.44 -9.60
N ILE A 19 2.45 -6.11 -8.66
CA ILE A 19 2.09 -5.82 -7.26
C ILE A 19 2.07 -4.32 -7.01
N ILE A 20 1.24 -3.90 -6.06
CA ILE A 20 1.22 -2.53 -5.54
C ILE A 20 1.90 -2.54 -4.17
N ILE A 21 2.83 -1.62 -3.97
CA ILE A 21 3.46 -1.35 -2.67
C ILE A 21 3.00 0.02 -2.22
N ALA A 22 2.31 0.11 -1.09
CA ALA A 22 1.95 1.38 -0.47
C ALA A 22 3.12 1.90 0.37
N GLU A 23 3.79 2.95 -0.11
CA GLU A 23 4.89 3.59 0.62
C GLU A 23 4.39 4.71 1.55
N GLY A 24 5.12 4.95 2.64
CA GLY A 24 4.84 6.02 3.59
C GLY A 24 3.79 5.69 4.65
N VAL A 25 3.61 4.41 5.00
CA VAL A 25 2.68 4.01 6.08
C VAL A 25 3.28 4.35 7.45
N GLU A 26 2.68 5.28 8.18
CA GLU A 26 3.19 5.78 9.46
C GLU A 26 2.36 5.32 10.66
N THR A 27 1.09 4.98 10.43
CA THR A 27 0.14 4.59 11.47
C THR A 27 -0.53 3.25 11.20
N LYS A 28 -1.04 2.64 12.27
CA LYS A 28 -1.85 1.41 12.17
C LYS A 28 -3.14 1.64 11.37
N ASP A 29 -3.77 2.80 11.54
CA ASP A 29 -5.05 3.10 10.90
C ASP A 29 -4.88 3.21 9.37
N GLU A 30 -3.80 3.83 8.90
CA GLU A 30 -3.43 3.83 7.47
C GLU A 30 -3.22 2.41 6.94
N PHE A 31 -2.52 1.56 7.69
CA PHE A 31 -2.31 0.17 7.31
C PHE A 31 -3.64 -0.60 7.18
N GLU A 32 -4.54 -0.49 8.16
CA GLU A 32 -5.82 -1.21 8.11
C GLU A 32 -6.67 -0.74 6.92
N VAL A 33 -6.69 0.56 6.60
CA VAL A 33 -7.37 1.07 5.40
C VAL A 33 -6.78 0.47 4.12
N LEU A 34 -5.46 0.48 3.96
CA LEU A 34 -4.80 -0.09 2.78
C LEU A 34 -5.09 -1.59 2.62
N LYS A 35 -5.11 -2.31 3.75
CA LYS A 35 -5.44 -3.73 3.81
C LYS A 35 -6.89 -4.01 3.43
N GLU A 36 -7.84 -3.22 3.93
CA GLU A 36 -9.26 -3.32 3.55
C GLU A 36 -9.49 -3.07 2.06
N MET A 37 -8.69 -2.18 1.45
CA MET A 37 -8.72 -1.94 0.01
C MET A 37 -8.12 -3.09 -0.82
N GLY A 38 -7.41 -4.04 -0.19
CA GLY A 38 -6.78 -5.17 -0.86
C GLY A 38 -5.37 -4.90 -1.37
N ILE A 39 -4.66 -3.93 -0.79
CA ILE A 39 -3.22 -3.74 -1.00
C ILE A 39 -2.47 -4.70 -0.09
N GLU A 40 -1.62 -5.53 -0.69
CA GLU A 40 -0.95 -6.64 0.00
C GLU A 40 0.40 -6.24 0.63
N TYR A 41 1.07 -5.22 0.08
CA TYR A 41 2.41 -4.80 0.50
C TYR A 41 2.43 -3.32 0.91
N GLY A 42 3.12 -3.04 2.00
CA GLY A 42 3.32 -1.69 2.50
C GLY A 42 4.74 -1.48 3.03
N GLN A 43 5.22 -0.25 2.93
CA GLN A 43 6.48 0.21 3.49
C GLN A 43 6.22 1.51 4.26
N GLY A 44 6.82 1.64 5.44
CA GLY A 44 6.81 2.89 6.19
C GLY A 44 7.19 2.70 7.65
N PHE A 45 7.29 3.82 8.37
CA PHE A 45 7.80 3.83 9.75
C PHE A 45 6.90 3.08 10.74
N PHE A 46 5.63 2.84 10.38
CA PHE A 46 4.76 1.94 11.14
C PHE A 46 5.35 0.53 11.24
N PHE A 47 5.96 0.03 10.16
CA PHE A 47 6.56 -1.31 10.11
C PHE A 47 8.02 -1.29 10.58
N GLY A 48 8.73 -0.21 10.28
CA GLY A 48 10.12 -0.05 10.67
C GLY A 48 10.76 1.14 9.96
N LYS A 49 11.70 1.79 10.64
CA LYS A 49 12.56 2.80 10.01
C LYS A 49 13.67 2.12 9.20
N PRO A 50 14.19 2.77 8.15
CA PRO A 50 15.42 2.32 7.50
C PRO A 50 16.51 2.05 8.54
N SER A 51 17.19 0.92 8.40
CA SER A 51 18.32 0.54 9.23
C SER A 51 19.55 0.36 8.36
N ASP A 52 20.73 0.51 8.96
CA ASP A 52 21.99 0.18 8.30
C ASP A 52 22.03 -1.30 7.90
N LEU A 53 22.82 -1.60 6.86
CA LEU A 53 23.02 -2.93 6.28
C LEU A 53 23.91 -3.83 7.14
#